data_AF-A0A534S4Y3-F1
#
_entry.id   AF-A0A534S4Y3-F1
#
_cell.length_a   1.000
_cell.length_b   1.000
_cell.length_c   1.000
_cell.angle_alpha   90.00
_cell.angle_beta   90.00
_cell.angle_gamma   90.00
#
_symmetry.space_group_name_H-M   'P 1'
#
loop_
_entity.id
_entity.type
_entity.pdbx_description
1 polymer ?
#
loop_
_entity_poly.entity_id
_entity_poly.type
_entity_poly.pdbx_seq_one_letter_code
_entity_poly.pdbx_strand_id
1 'polypeptide(L)'
;MDKSRSITQTALICGLLLLASVYGCAGSQAAQQIQEGRRALLTGSPEIAVQHFEQAAALDSKNSGSPLQESAWTYLGRAYYGAMKYSLARQALDRALAQNKDDDIARLYVGLIGAREQMNESSRKQIQAGLQGVYDRIEYIKRFTFAGEFWDPSGQLSAELLALIKTVSAPQMDWSSAIPRIEQLGLKIENEVDQAQRDELNRYRGG
;
A
#
# COMPACT_ATOMS: atom_id res chain seq x y z
N MET A 1 13.77 -43.91 33.93
CA MET A 1 13.02 -43.15 32.92
C MET A 1 12.77 -41.76 33.47
N ASP A 2 13.27 -40.76 32.75
CA ASP A 2 13.61 -39.42 33.24
C ASP A 2 12.40 -38.47 33.21
N LYS A 3 11.62 -38.48 34.30
CA LYS A 3 10.38 -37.69 34.46
C LYS A 3 10.64 -36.17 34.43
N SER A 4 11.86 -35.74 34.77
CA SER A 4 12.26 -34.33 34.78
C SER A 4 12.46 -33.76 33.37
N ARG A 5 12.96 -34.56 32.41
CA ARG A 5 13.11 -34.16 31.00
C ARG A 5 11.77 -34.02 30.27
N SER A 6 10.80 -34.87 30.61
CA SER A 6 9.45 -34.83 30.02
C SER A 6 8.69 -33.56 30.38
N ILE A 7 8.79 -33.10 31.64
CA ILE A 7 8.10 -31.89 32.14
C ILE A 7 8.72 -30.61 31.56
N THR A 8 10.05 -30.55 31.41
CA THR A 8 10.71 -29.40 30.76
C THR A 8 10.41 -29.34 29.26
N GLN A 9 10.31 -30.47 28.56
CA GLN A 9 9.91 -30.51 27.15
C GLN A 9 8.45 -30.08 26.93
N THR A 10 7.50 -30.49 27.78
CA THR A 10 6.10 -30.06 27.64
C THR A 10 5.94 -28.56 27.92
N ALA A 11 6.65 -28.03 28.92
CA ALA A 11 6.66 -26.59 29.20
C ALA A 11 7.27 -25.77 28.05
N LEU A 12 8.35 -26.26 27.43
CA LEU A 12 8.96 -25.65 26.25
C LEU A 12 8.03 -25.67 25.02
N ILE A 13 7.33 -26.78 24.78
CA ILE A 13 6.37 -26.92 23.67
C ILE A 13 5.14 -26.03 23.88
N CYS A 14 4.59 -25.98 25.10
CA CYS A 14 3.49 -25.07 25.44
C CYS A 14 3.91 -23.60 25.34
N GLY A 15 5.14 -23.26 25.76
CA GLY A 15 5.69 -21.91 25.60
C GLY A 15 5.86 -21.50 24.13
N LEU A 16 6.34 -22.40 23.28
CA LEU A 16 6.46 -22.18 21.82
C LEU A 16 5.10 -22.04 21.13
N LEU A 17 4.09 -22.83 21.52
CA LEU A 17 2.73 -22.75 20.97
C LEU A 17 2.02 -21.45 21.41
N LEU A 18 2.21 -21.02 22.66
CA LEU A 18 1.68 -19.74 23.15
C LEU A 18 2.31 -18.55 22.40
N LEU A 19 3.63 -18.55 22.18
CA LEU A 19 4.29 -17.51 21.38
C LEU A 19 3.75 -17.47 19.94
N ALA A 20 3.61 -18.62 19.27
CA ALA A 20 3.06 -18.69 17.92
C ALA A 20 1.62 -18.14 17.81
N SER A 21 0.79 -18.32 18.85
CA SER A 21 -0.59 -17.83 18.86
C SER A 21 -0.70 -16.29 18.98
N VAL A 22 0.22 -15.63 19.70
CA VAL A 22 0.17 -14.17 19.90
C VAL A 22 0.63 -13.41 18.65
N TYR A 23 1.66 -13.89 17.94
CA TYR A 23 2.13 -13.28 16.70
C TYR A 23 1.11 -13.41 15.55
N GLY A 24 0.36 -14.52 15.52
CA GLY A 24 -0.71 -14.74 14.52
C GLY A 24 -1.87 -13.73 14.64
N CYS A 25 -2.28 -13.39 15.86
CA CYS A 25 -3.39 -12.46 16.10
C CYS A 25 -3.06 -11.01 15.71
N ALA A 26 -1.83 -10.56 15.99
CA ALA A 26 -1.40 -9.20 15.65
C ALA A 26 -1.39 -8.97 14.13
N GLY A 27 -0.89 -9.94 13.36
CA GLY A 27 -0.91 -9.88 11.89
C GLY A 27 -2.32 -9.86 11.31
N SER A 28 -3.23 -10.69 11.83
CA SER A 28 -4.63 -10.69 11.38
C SER A 28 -5.36 -9.38 11.70
N GLN A 29 -5.08 -8.79 12.88
CA GLN A 29 -5.68 -7.53 13.28
C GLN A 29 -5.17 -6.38 12.40
N ALA A 30 -3.86 -6.31 12.16
CA ALA A 30 -3.28 -5.29 11.29
C ALA A 30 -3.85 -5.38 9.86
N ALA A 31 -3.97 -6.59 9.30
CA ALA A 31 -4.56 -6.80 7.98
C ALA A 31 -6.03 -6.32 7.93
N GLN A 32 -6.83 -6.61 8.97
CA GLN A 32 -8.20 -6.12 9.06
C GLN A 32 -8.27 -4.59 9.10
N GLN A 33 -7.43 -3.95 9.91
CA GLN A 33 -7.37 -2.49 9.99
C GLN A 33 -6.97 -1.86 8.65
N ILE A 34 -6.01 -2.46 7.93
CA ILE A 34 -5.65 -2.03 6.59
C ILE A 34 -6.87 -2.11 5.65
N GLN A 35 -7.62 -3.21 5.67
CA GLN A 35 -8.78 -3.37 4.79
C GLN A 35 -9.90 -2.36 5.09
N GLU A 36 -10.23 -2.13 6.36
CA GLU A 36 -11.23 -1.12 6.74
C GLU A 36 -10.77 0.30 6.41
N GLY A 37 -9.49 0.62 6.63
CA GLY A 37 -8.91 1.90 6.24
C GLY A 37 -8.94 2.12 4.72
N ARG A 38 -8.64 1.09 3.92
CA ARG A 38 -8.71 1.16 2.45
C ARG A 38 -10.14 1.39 1.98
N ARG A 39 -11.12 0.71 2.58
CA ARG A 39 -12.54 0.96 2.32
C ARG A 39 -12.91 2.41 2.61
N ALA A 40 -12.47 2.95 3.75
CA ALA A 40 -12.71 4.34 4.11
C ALA A 40 -12.07 5.34 3.12
N LEU A 41 -10.88 5.05 2.58
CA LEU A 41 -10.28 5.85 1.50
C LEU A 41 -11.14 5.83 0.23
N LEU A 42 -11.56 4.64 -0.20
CA LEU A 42 -12.36 4.46 -1.40
C LEU A 42 -13.73 5.15 -1.31
N THR A 43 -14.28 5.29 -0.10
CA THR A 43 -15.56 6.01 0.15
C THR A 43 -15.36 7.49 0.49
N GLY A 44 -14.15 8.03 0.35
CA GLY A 44 -13.88 9.46 0.55
C GLY A 44 -13.92 9.90 2.02
N SER A 45 -13.62 9.01 2.96
CA SER A 45 -13.59 9.25 4.42
C SER A 45 -12.16 9.16 4.97
N PRO A 46 -11.25 10.09 4.62
CA PRO A 46 -9.84 9.99 4.97
C PRO A 46 -9.58 10.06 6.48
N GLU A 47 -10.39 10.75 7.28
CA GLU A 47 -10.26 10.79 8.74
C GLU A 47 -10.55 9.44 9.39
N ILE A 48 -11.55 8.70 8.85
CA ILE A 48 -11.86 7.34 9.30
C ILE A 48 -10.71 6.41 8.89
N ALA A 49 -10.19 6.59 7.67
CA ALA A 49 -9.04 5.83 7.19
C ALA A 49 -7.79 6.03 8.09
N VAL A 50 -7.52 7.26 8.53
CA VAL A 50 -6.45 7.58 9.48
C VAL A 50 -6.57 6.73 10.74
N GLN A 51 -7.76 6.66 11.36
CA GLN A 51 -7.94 5.90 12.61
C GLN A 51 -7.60 4.41 12.45
N HIS A 52 -8.00 3.82 11.33
CA HIS A 52 -7.69 2.43 11.03
C HIS A 52 -6.19 2.23 10.75
N PHE A 53 -5.58 3.08 9.92
CA PHE A 53 -4.17 2.95 9.58
C PHE A 53 -3.23 3.27 10.74
N GLU A 54 -3.61 4.15 11.68
CA GLU A 54 -2.86 4.36 12.93
C GLU A 54 -2.79 3.07 13.75
N GLN A 55 -3.90 2.35 13.87
CA GLN A 55 -3.94 1.05 14.55
C GLN A 55 -3.09 0.00 13.82
N ALA A 56 -3.16 -0.05 12.49
CA ALA A 56 -2.33 -0.95 11.70
C ALA A 56 -0.83 -0.63 11.82
N ALA A 57 -0.46 0.65 11.79
CA ALA A 57 0.92 1.11 11.88
C ALA A 57 1.53 0.89 13.28
N ALA A 58 0.72 1.03 14.34
CA ALA A 58 1.13 0.76 15.72
C ALA A 58 1.50 -0.72 15.96
N LEU A 59 0.96 -1.64 15.16
CA LEU A 59 1.31 -3.06 15.20
C LEU A 59 2.61 -3.39 14.44
N ASP A 60 3.31 -2.36 13.91
CA ASP A 60 4.51 -2.45 13.06
C ASP A 60 4.40 -3.47 11.93
N SER A 61 3.18 -3.61 11.40
CA SER A 61 2.90 -4.56 10.36
C SER A 61 3.53 -4.08 9.05
N LYS A 62 4.65 -4.70 8.69
CA LYS A 62 5.00 -4.82 7.26
C LYS A 62 3.81 -5.50 6.61
N ASN A 63 3.16 -4.84 5.65
CA ASN A 63 2.07 -5.47 4.91
C ASN A 63 2.69 -6.38 3.84
N SER A 64 3.22 -7.52 4.31
CA SER A 64 3.91 -8.53 3.49
C SER A 64 3.04 -9.09 2.37
N GLY A 65 1.73 -8.83 2.40
CA GLY A 65 0.77 -9.24 1.39
C GLY A 65 0.35 -8.15 0.40
N SER A 66 0.82 -6.89 0.52
CA SER A 66 0.51 -5.87 -0.49
C SER A 66 1.17 -6.23 -1.83
N PRO A 67 0.39 -6.40 -2.92
CA PRO A 67 0.96 -6.60 -4.24
C PRO A 67 1.84 -5.42 -4.67
N LEU A 68 1.55 -4.21 -4.17
CA LEU A 68 2.26 -2.97 -4.48
C LEU A 68 3.38 -2.60 -3.49
N GLN A 69 3.69 -3.50 -2.54
CA GLN A 69 4.72 -3.31 -1.51
C GLN A 69 4.45 -2.17 -0.51
N GLU A 70 3.22 -1.65 -0.49
CA GLU A 70 2.79 -0.62 0.47
C GLU A 70 2.81 -1.17 1.89
N SER A 71 3.33 -0.40 2.83
CA SER A 71 3.26 -0.70 4.27
C SER A 71 2.02 -0.06 4.93
N ALA A 72 1.75 -0.38 6.20
CA ALA A 72 0.75 0.36 6.98
C ALA A 72 1.08 1.86 7.07
N TRP A 73 2.37 2.22 7.12
CA TRP A 73 2.83 3.62 7.11
C TRP A 73 2.53 4.32 5.78
N THR A 74 2.58 3.59 4.67
CA THR A 74 2.24 4.10 3.33
C THR A 74 0.77 4.49 3.27
N TYR A 75 -0.12 3.59 3.70
CA TYR A 75 -1.54 3.88 3.80
C TYR A 75 -1.85 5.03 4.77
N LEU A 76 -1.21 5.05 5.94
CA LEU A 76 -1.38 6.13 6.91
C LEU A 76 -0.98 7.49 6.31
N GLY A 77 0.15 7.53 5.59
CA GLY A 77 0.60 8.72 4.88
C GLY A 77 -0.40 9.22 3.85
N ARG A 78 -1.00 8.30 3.08
CA ARG A 78 -2.05 8.62 2.09
C ARG A 78 -3.33 9.13 2.73
N ALA A 79 -3.74 8.56 3.85
CA ALA A 79 -4.91 9.02 4.58
C ALA A 79 -4.70 10.40 5.19
N TYR A 80 -3.53 10.66 5.79
CA TYR A 80 -3.18 12.01 6.22
C TYR A 80 -3.12 13.01 5.06
N TYR A 81 -2.62 12.60 3.89
CA TYR A 81 -2.65 13.43 2.68
C TYR A 81 -4.09 13.79 2.29
N GLY A 82 -4.99 12.81 2.24
CA GLY A 82 -6.41 13.03 1.94
C GLY A 82 -7.11 13.91 2.98
N ALA A 83 -6.73 13.80 4.26
CA ALA A 83 -7.20 14.65 5.34
C ALA A 83 -6.49 16.03 5.41
N MET A 84 -5.70 16.39 4.39
CA MET A 84 -4.92 17.63 4.29
C MET A 84 -3.92 17.86 5.44
N LYS A 85 -3.52 16.80 6.15
CA LYS A 85 -2.55 16.81 7.25
C LYS A 85 -1.14 16.55 6.70
N TYR A 86 -0.66 17.41 5.80
CA TYR A 86 0.55 17.17 5.00
C TYR A 86 1.83 16.93 5.82
N SER A 87 2.00 17.59 6.97
CA SER A 87 3.15 17.35 7.85
C SER A 87 3.15 15.93 8.45
N LEU A 88 1.99 15.43 8.88
CA LEU A 88 1.86 14.06 9.39
C LEU A 88 1.97 13.04 8.25
N ALA A 89 1.40 13.36 7.09
CA ALA A 89 1.54 12.55 5.88
C ALA A 89 3.02 12.35 5.55
N ARG A 90 3.80 13.44 5.55
CA ARG A 90 5.23 13.39 5.26
C ARG A 90 5.99 12.49 6.23
N GLN A 91 5.74 12.62 7.53
CA GLN A 91 6.38 11.79 8.56
C GLN A 91 6.09 10.30 8.38
N ALA A 92 4.84 9.94 8.09
CA ALA A 92 4.45 8.55 7.85
C ALA A 92 5.11 7.98 6.59
N LEU A 93 5.14 8.75 5.49
CA LEU A 93 5.74 8.32 4.22
C LEU A 93 7.26 8.22 4.30
N ASP A 94 7.93 9.13 5.01
CA ASP A 94 9.38 9.02 5.24
C ASP A 94 9.70 7.75 6.05
N ARG A 95 8.84 7.37 7.00
CA ARG A 95 8.97 6.10 7.72
C ARG A 95 8.75 4.89 6.82
N ALA A 96 7.75 4.93 5.92
CA ALA A 96 7.55 3.88 4.92
C ALA A 96 8.79 3.70 4.03
N LEU A 97 9.34 4.80 3.50
CA LEU A 97 10.53 4.79 2.65
C LEU A 97 11.81 4.36 3.38
N ALA A 98 11.90 4.61 4.69
CA ALA A 98 12.98 4.09 5.52
C ALA A 98 12.89 2.56 5.69
N GLN A 99 11.68 1.99 5.70
CA GLN A 99 11.46 0.54 5.77
C GLN A 99 11.61 -0.15 4.42
N ASN A 100 11.17 0.51 3.34
CA ASN A 100 11.25 0.03 1.96
C ASN A 100 11.48 1.20 1.00
N LYS A 101 12.71 1.31 0.46
CA LYS A 101 13.07 2.37 -0.49
C LYS A 101 12.37 2.24 -1.84
N ASP A 102 11.87 1.04 -2.14
CA ASP A 102 11.17 0.70 -3.39
C ASP A 102 9.64 0.79 -3.24
N ASP A 103 9.15 1.44 -2.18
CA ASP A 103 7.73 1.81 -2.04
C ASP A 103 7.43 3.04 -2.93
N ASP A 104 7.10 2.75 -4.19
CA ASP A 104 6.84 3.77 -5.20
C ASP A 104 5.55 4.55 -4.97
N ILE A 105 4.57 3.96 -4.27
CA ILE A 105 3.38 4.68 -3.81
C ILE A 105 3.77 5.71 -2.76
N ALA A 106 4.61 5.33 -1.77
CA ALA A 106 5.07 6.29 -0.79
C ALA A 106 5.85 7.43 -1.44
N ARG A 107 6.76 7.11 -2.37
CA ARG A 107 7.53 8.08 -3.16
C ARG A 107 6.62 9.04 -3.93
N LEU A 108 5.59 8.52 -4.60
CA LEU A 108 4.61 9.32 -5.34
C LEU A 108 3.94 10.35 -4.41
N TYR A 109 3.47 9.93 -3.24
CA TYR A 109 2.77 10.82 -2.31
C TYR A 109 3.69 11.84 -1.64
N VAL A 110 4.98 11.54 -1.42
CA VAL A 110 5.95 12.58 -0.98
C VAL A 110 6.06 13.69 -2.05
N GLY A 111 6.08 13.31 -3.33
CA GLY A 111 6.08 14.26 -4.43
C GLY A 111 4.80 15.10 -4.50
N LEU A 112 3.64 14.47 -4.28
CA LEU A 112 2.34 15.16 -4.22
C LEU A 112 2.26 16.14 -3.04
N ILE A 113 2.79 15.80 -1.86
CA ILE A 113 2.87 16.72 -0.72
C ILE A 113 3.69 17.96 -1.10
N GLY A 114 4.89 17.76 -1.67
CA GLY A 114 5.72 18.88 -2.12
C GLY A 114 5.04 19.71 -3.20
N ALA A 115 4.21 19.10 -4.05
CA ALA A 115 3.41 19.79 -5.05
C ALA A 115 2.29 20.66 -4.45
N ARG A 116 1.70 20.26 -3.32
CA ARG A 116 0.66 21.01 -2.60
C ARG A 116 1.22 22.24 -1.87
N GLU A 117 2.47 22.16 -1.41
CA GLU A 117 3.17 23.30 -0.80
C GLU A 117 3.69 24.27 -1.86
N GLN A 118 4.60 23.79 -2.71
CA GLN A 118 5.17 24.55 -3.82
C GLN A 118 5.84 23.58 -4.79
N MET A 119 5.26 23.47 -5.99
CA MET A 119 5.83 22.65 -7.05
C MET A 119 7.28 23.04 -7.35
N ASN A 120 8.20 22.10 -7.18
CA ASN A 120 9.62 22.27 -7.44
C ASN A 120 10.20 21.03 -8.15
N GLU A 121 11.47 21.07 -8.53
CA GLU A 121 12.11 19.98 -9.26
C GLU A 121 12.11 18.65 -8.48
N SER A 122 12.28 18.69 -7.16
CA SER A 122 12.23 17.48 -6.33
C SER A 122 10.83 16.86 -6.34
N SER A 123 9.78 17.67 -6.18
CA SER A 123 8.38 17.20 -6.25
C SER A 123 8.08 16.55 -7.60
N ARG A 124 8.51 17.17 -8.70
CA ARG A 124 8.35 16.62 -10.06
C ARG A 124 9.06 15.27 -10.23
N LYS A 125 10.33 15.17 -9.81
CA LYS A 125 11.11 13.93 -9.91
C LYS A 125 10.47 12.80 -9.11
N GLN A 126 9.98 13.09 -7.90
CA GLN A 126 9.33 12.08 -7.06
C GLN A 126 8.00 11.61 -7.66
N ILE A 127 7.18 12.51 -8.20
CA ILE A 127 5.94 12.12 -8.89
C ILE A 127 6.24 11.24 -10.11
N GLN A 128 7.20 11.66 -10.95
CA GLN A 128 7.59 10.90 -12.15
C GLN A 128 8.13 9.51 -11.79
N ALA A 129 9.06 9.43 -10.84
CA ALA A 129 9.64 8.17 -10.39
C ALA A 129 8.59 7.26 -9.72
N GLY A 130 7.71 7.82 -8.89
CA GLY A 130 6.64 7.07 -8.24
C GLY A 130 5.64 6.49 -9.24
N LEU A 131 5.17 7.30 -10.20
CA LEU A 131 4.27 6.80 -11.26
C LEU A 131 4.92 5.70 -12.10
N GLN A 132 6.20 5.88 -12.48
CA GLN A 132 6.94 4.88 -13.25
C GLN A 132 7.11 3.57 -12.46
N GLY A 133 7.51 3.66 -11.19
CA GLY A 133 7.72 2.46 -10.38
C GLY A 133 6.42 1.70 -10.08
N VAL A 134 5.30 2.41 -9.88
CA VAL A 134 3.97 1.79 -9.78
C VAL A 134 3.61 1.05 -11.07
N TYR A 135 3.90 1.64 -12.24
CA TYR A 135 3.66 1.00 -13.53
C TYR A 135 4.49 -0.26 -13.70
N ASP A 136 5.80 -0.16 -13.42
CA ASP A 136 6.72 -1.29 -13.51
C ASP A 136 6.30 -2.42 -12.56
N ARG A 137 5.80 -2.07 -11.37
CA ARG A 137 5.31 -3.04 -10.39
C ARG A 137 4.03 -3.74 -10.85
N ILE A 138 3.06 -3.02 -11.42
CA ILE A 138 1.84 -3.60 -11.98
C ILE A 138 2.19 -4.55 -13.14
N GLU A 139 3.06 -4.12 -14.05
CA GLU A 139 3.52 -4.96 -15.16
C GLU A 139 4.30 -6.19 -14.67
N TYR A 140 5.06 -6.07 -13.60
CA TYR A 140 5.70 -7.21 -12.95
C TYR A 140 4.66 -8.21 -12.42
N ILE A 141 3.64 -7.74 -11.69
CA ILE A 141 2.57 -8.59 -11.14
C ILE A 141 1.91 -9.38 -12.28
N LYS A 142 1.48 -8.67 -13.33
CA LYS A 142 0.80 -9.24 -14.50
C LYS A 142 1.60 -10.34 -15.19
N ARG A 143 2.92 -10.18 -15.29
CA ARG A 143 3.79 -11.09 -16.06
C ARG A 143 4.39 -12.23 -15.24
N PHE A 144 4.67 -11.99 -13.96
CA PHE A 144 5.56 -12.85 -13.19
C PHE A 144 4.97 -13.38 -11.89
N THR A 145 3.70 -13.11 -11.60
CA THR A 145 3.02 -13.64 -10.41
C THR A 145 1.82 -14.48 -10.80
N PHE A 146 1.46 -15.43 -9.93
CA PHE A 146 0.28 -16.26 -10.10
C PHE A 146 -1.01 -15.43 -10.17
N ALA A 147 -1.10 -14.37 -9.36
CA ALA A 147 -2.23 -13.45 -9.37
C ALA A 147 -2.29 -12.57 -10.64
N GLY A 148 -1.25 -12.58 -11.48
CA GLY A 148 -1.09 -11.65 -12.60
C GLY A 148 -2.23 -11.69 -13.62
N GLU A 149 -2.88 -12.83 -13.80
CA GLU A 149 -4.02 -12.96 -14.73
C GLU A 149 -5.29 -12.23 -14.27
N PHE A 150 -5.38 -11.89 -12.98
CA PHE A 150 -6.50 -11.15 -12.41
C PHE A 150 -6.23 -9.64 -12.34
N TRP A 151 -5.00 -9.22 -12.63
CA TRP A 151 -4.58 -7.83 -12.56
C TRP A 151 -4.69 -7.13 -13.91
N ASP A 152 -5.45 -6.05 -13.95
CA ASP A 152 -5.67 -5.19 -15.12
C ASP A 152 -5.93 -6.00 -16.41
N PRO A 153 -6.91 -6.92 -16.43
CA PRO A 153 -7.13 -7.81 -17.57
C PRO A 153 -7.53 -7.05 -18.84
N SER A 154 -8.14 -5.87 -18.71
CA SER A 154 -8.48 -5.00 -19.83
C SER A 154 -7.30 -4.18 -20.35
N GLY A 155 -6.21 -4.07 -19.59
CA GLY A 155 -5.08 -3.19 -19.87
C GLY A 155 -5.38 -1.70 -19.65
N GLN A 156 -6.57 -1.35 -19.19
CA GLN A 156 -7.00 0.04 -19.06
C GLN A 156 -6.21 0.79 -17.99
N LEU A 157 -5.90 0.13 -16.86
CA LEU A 157 -5.14 0.75 -15.78
C LEU A 157 -3.69 1.03 -16.22
N SER A 158 -3.02 0.04 -16.82
CA SER A 158 -1.67 0.24 -17.36
C SER A 158 -1.64 1.33 -18.45
N ALA A 159 -2.65 1.38 -19.33
CA ALA A 159 -2.73 2.40 -20.37
C ALA A 159 -2.92 3.82 -19.80
N GLU A 160 -3.79 3.96 -18.79
CA GLU A 160 -4.02 5.26 -18.13
C GLU A 160 -2.78 5.74 -17.38
N LEU A 161 -2.10 4.83 -16.68
CA LEU A 161 -0.87 5.12 -15.96
C LEU A 161 0.26 5.55 -16.92
N LEU A 162 0.45 4.83 -18.04
CA LEU A 162 1.43 5.19 -19.06
C LEU A 162 1.12 6.55 -19.71
N ALA A 163 -0.15 6.83 -19.99
CA ALA A 163 -0.56 8.14 -20.51
C ALA A 163 -0.22 9.26 -19.52
N LEU A 164 -0.46 9.03 -18.21
CA LEU A 164 -0.14 10.00 -17.18
C LEU A 164 1.36 10.21 -17.00
N ILE A 165 2.17 9.13 -17.04
CA ILE A 165 3.65 9.20 -17.04
C ILE A 165 4.14 10.09 -18.20
N LYS A 166 3.62 9.88 -19.40
CA LYS A 166 3.95 10.71 -20.58
C LYS A 166 3.57 12.18 -20.36
N THR A 167 2.38 12.41 -19.82
CA THR A 167 1.87 13.74 -19.50
C THR A 167 2.77 14.47 -18.49
N VAL A 168 3.09 13.85 -17.36
CA VAL A 168 3.91 14.48 -16.30
C VAL A 168 5.38 14.64 -16.66
N SER A 169 5.83 13.98 -17.72
CA SER A 169 7.20 14.08 -18.25
C SER A 169 7.37 15.24 -19.25
N ALA A 170 6.29 15.92 -19.63
CA ALA A 170 6.35 17.03 -20.57
C ALA A 170 6.99 18.30 -19.95
N PRO A 171 7.82 19.06 -20.69
CA PRO A 171 8.53 20.23 -20.17
C PRO A 171 7.64 21.35 -19.61
N GLN A 172 6.46 21.57 -20.19
CA GLN A 172 5.49 22.61 -19.79
C GLN A 172 4.18 22.00 -19.31
N MET A 173 4.25 20.95 -18.49
CA MET A 173 3.06 20.29 -17.97
C MET A 173 2.29 21.19 -17.00
N ASP A 174 0.96 21.25 -17.17
CA ASP A 174 0.05 21.84 -16.20
C ASP A 174 -0.18 20.90 -15.01
N TRP A 175 0.59 21.11 -13.96
CA TRP A 175 0.49 20.31 -12.74
C TRP A 175 -0.85 20.45 -12.02
N SER A 176 -1.56 21.57 -12.21
CA SER A 176 -2.86 21.79 -11.55
C SER A 176 -3.93 20.82 -12.06
N SER A 177 -3.90 20.49 -13.36
CA SER A 177 -4.76 19.45 -13.94
C SER A 177 -4.18 18.03 -13.82
N ALA A 178 -2.86 17.88 -13.67
CA ALA A 178 -2.22 16.58 -13.49
C ALA A 178 -2.51 15.96 -12.11
N ILE A 179 -2.38 16.75 -11.03
CA ILE A 179 -2.46 16.26 -9.65
C ILE A 179 -3.79 15.55 -9.35
N PRO A 180 -4.97 16.13 -9.66
CA PRO A 180 -6.24 15.43 -9.41
C PRO A 180 -6.36 14.10 -10.17
N ARG A 181 -5.78 14.01 -11.37
CA ARG A 181 -5.76 12.76 -12.15
C ARG A 181 -4.85 11.71 -11.52
N ILE A 182 -3.70 12.11 -10.98
CA ILE A 182 -2.81 11.22 -10.22
C ILE A 182 -3.52 10.70 -8.97
N GLU A 183 -4.20 11.56 -8.23
CA GLU A 183 -4.95 11.19 -7.02
C GLU A 183 -6.08 10.21 -7.33
N GLN A 184 -6.85 10.49 -8.38
CA GLN A 184 -7.89 9.58 -8.86
C GLN A 184 -7.32 8.23 -9.30
N LEU A 185 -6.16 8.24 -9.97
CA LEU A 185 -5.49 7.00 -10.37
C LEU A 185 -5.06 6.18 -9.15
N GLY A 186 -4.58 6.83 -8.08
CA GLY A 186 -4.28 6.18 -6.81
C GLY A 186 -5.48 5.42 -6.23
N LEU A 187 -6.70 5.98 -6.34
CA LEU A 187 -7.93 5.28 -5.91
C LEU A 187 -8.31 4.13 -6.85
N LYS A 188 -8.11 4.29 -8.17
CA LYS A 188 -8.34 3.21 -9.14
C LYS A 188 -7.43 2.01 -8.87
N ILE A 189 -6.16 2.27 -8.55
CA ILE A 189 -5.18 1.25 -8.18
C ILE A 189 -5.63 0.49 -6.92
N GLU A 190 -6.16 1.19 -5.90
CA GLU A 190 -6.73 0.51 -4.72
C GLU A 190 -7.88 -0.43 -5.07
N ASN A 191 -8.79 0.06 -5.92
CA ASN A 191 -9.91 -0.73 -6.34
C ASN A 191 -9.48 -1.94 -7.21
N GLU A 192 -8.41 -1.81 -7.99
CA GLU A 192 -7.82 -2.91 -8.77
C GLU A 192 -7.32 -4.03 -7.86
N VAL A 193 -6.61 -3.71 -6.77
CA VAL A 193 -6.17 -4.70 -5.78
C VAL A 193 -7.36 -5.53 -5.28
N ASP A 194 -8.47 -4.86 -4.96
CA ASP A 194 -9.67 -5.53 -4.46
C ASP A 194 -10.40 -6.34 -5.55
N GLN A 195 -10.39 -5.87 -6.80
CA GLN A 195 -10.95 -6.58 -7.94
C GLN A 195 -10.16 -7.85 -8.22
N ALA A 196 -8.84 -7.75 -8.38
CA ALA A 196 -7.97 -8.88 -8.64
C ALA A 196 -8.10 -9.96 -7.55
N GLN A 197 -8.12 -9.56 -6.27
CA GLN A 197 -8.29 -10.51 -5.16
C GLN A 197 -9.66 -11.20 -5.17
N ARG A 198 -10.74 -10.48 -5.53
CA ARG A 198 -12.07 -11.09 -5.65
C ARG A 198 -12.14 -12.07 -6.82
N ASP A 199 -11.57 -11.71 -7.96
CA ASP A 199 -11.59 -12.56 -9.15
C ASP A 199 -10.77 -13.85 -8.94
N GLU A 200 -9.63 -13.73 -8.26
CA GLU A 200 -8.83 -14.87 -7.80
C GLU A 200 -9.66 -15.80 -6.89
N LEU A 201 -10.28 -15.25 -5.83
CA LEU A 201 -11.10 -16.02 -4.90
C LEU A 201 -12.29 -16.70 -5.59
N ASN A 202 -12.96 -16.02 -6.51
CA ASN A 202 -14.09 -16.55 -7.25
C ASN A 202 -13.68 -17.75 -8.12
N ARG A 203 -12.50 -17.69 -8.75
CA ARG A 203 -11.98 -18.81 -9.53
C ARG A 203 -11.74 -20.05 -8.69
N TYR A 204 -11.14 -19.91 -7.50
CA TYR A 204 -10.78 -21.07 -6.67
C TYR A 204 -11.92 -21.57 -5.77
N ARG A 205 -12.93 -20.76 -5.48
CA ARG A 205 -14.13 -21.20 -4.73
C ARG A 205 -15.24 -21.78 -5.61
N GLY A 206 -15.20 -21.51 -6.92
CA GLY A 206 -16.16 -22.02 -7.90
C GLY A 206 -15.77 -23.35 -8.56
N GLY A 207 -14.75 -24.05 -8.04
CA GLY A 207 -14.28 -25.36 -8.51
C GLY A 207 -14.80 -26.52 -7.67
#